data_AF-A0A7W1JKX3-F1
#
_entry.id   AF-A0A7W1JKX3-F1
#
_cell.length_a   1.000
_cell.length_b   1.000
_cell.length_c   1.000
_cell.angle_alpha   90.00
_cell.angle_beta   90.00
_cell.angle_gamma   90.00
#
_symmetry.space_group_name_H-M   'P 1'
#
loop_
_entity.id
_entity.type
_entity.pdbx_description
1 polymer ?
#
loop_
_entity_poly.entity_id
_entity_poly.type
_entity_poly.pdbx_seq_one_letter_code
_entity_poly.pdbx_strand_id
1 'polypeptide(L)' 'MATVSAVVAEYEFDRFWLPRTQSRKTVCRLLTDRAEYGGWELDRVRLLPDGRRRVTLRRRVIRVRRTL' A
#
# COMPACT_ATOMS: atom_id res chain seq x y z
N MET A 1 -26.47 27.14 -1.45
CA MET A 1 -25.85 26.19 -2.41
C MET A 1 -25.09 25.15 -1.59
N ALA A 2 -25.55 23.90 -1.56
CA ALA A 2 -24.91 22.84 -0.80
C ALA A 2 -23.78 22.22 -1.63
N THR A 3 -22.54 22.37 -1.20
CA THR A 3 -21.40 21.67 -1.80
C THR A 3 -21.51 20.20 -1.40
N VAL A 4 -21.76 19.33 -2.38
CA VAL A 4 -21.62 17.88 -2.23
C VAL A 4 -20.18 17.59 -1.78
N SER A 5 -20.01 17.19 -0.53
CA SER A 5 -18.74 16.66 -0.03
C SER A 5 -18.46 15.37 -0.79
N ALA A 6 -17.57 15.44 -1.78
CA ALA A 6 -16.96 14.24 -2.33
C ALA A 6 -16.24 13.54 -1.18
N VAL A 7 -16.73 12.37 -0.77
CA VAL A 7 -15.98 11.46 0.11
C VAL A 7 -14.82 10.90 -0.72
N VAL A 8 -13.79 11.71 -0.93
CA VAL A 8 -12.50 11.23 -1.42
C VAL A 8 -12.07 10.16 -0.44
N ALA A 9 -12.03 8.90 -0.90
CA ALA A 9 -11.52 7.81 -0.10
C ALA A 9 -10.07 8.17 0.26
N GLU A 10 -9.84 8.47 1.53
CA GLU A 10 -8.51 8.75 2.03
C GLU A 10 -7.73 7.44 2.02
N TYR A 11 -6.61 7.42 1.30
CA TYR A 11 -5.69 6.28 1.28
C TYR A 11 -4.43 6.63 2.06
N GLU A 12 -3.97 5.69 2.86
CA GLU A 12 -2.64 5.70 3.45
C GLU A 12 -1.68 4.94 2.53
N PHE A 13 -0.43 5.42 2.43
CA PHE A 13 0.58 4.83 1.58
C PHE A 13 1.81 4.41 2.39
N ASP A 14 2.26 3.17 2.22
CA ASP A 14 3.54 2.68 2.74
C ASP A 14 4.53 2.50 1.58
N ARG A 15 5.72 3.07 1.72
CA ARG A 15 6.78 2.97 0.70
C ARG A 15 8.05 2.42 1.32
N PHE A 16 8.54 1.34 0.74
CA PHE A 16 9.75 0.67 1.20
C PHE A 16 10.56 0.10 0.03
N TRP A 17 11.79 -0.28 0.34
CA TRP A 17 12.76 -0.79 -0.61
C TRP A 17 13.08 -2.24 -0.28
N LEU A 18 13.23 -3.05 -1.32
CA LEU A 18 13.64 -4.44 -1.21
C LEU A 18 14.98 -4.61 -1.92
N PRO A 19 15.97 -5.25 -1.28
CA PRO A 19 17.27 -5.49 -1.90
C PRO A 19 17.15 -6.53 -3.03
N ARG A 20 18.08 -6.46 -3.98
CA ARG A 20 18.19 -7.39 -5.12
C ARG A 20 18.38 -8.86 -4.69
N THR A 21 18.89 -9.09 -3.49
CA THR A 21 19.14 -10.42 -2.92
C THR A 21 17.84 -11.17 -2.61
N GLN A 22 16.72 -10.45 -2.44
CA GLN A 22 15.44 -11.08 -2.17
C GLN A 22 14.87 -11.69 -3.45
N SER A 23 14.66 -13.01 -3.41
CA SER A 23 14.03 -13.75 -4.50
C SER A 23 12.64 -13.18 -4.82
N ARG A 24 12.20 -13.31 -6.07
CA ARG A 24 10.84 -12.88 -6.47
C ARG A 24 9.77 -13.58 -5.63
N LYS A 25 9.94 -14.87 -5.34
CA LYS A 25 8.99 -15.66 -4.54
C LYS A 25 8.87 -15.15 -3.11
N THR A 26 10.01 -14.82 -2.48
CA THR A 26 10.04 -14.23 -1.13
C THR A 26 9.34 -12.87 -1.10
N VAL A 27 9.59 -12.03 -2.11
CA VAL A 27 8.92 -10.73 -2.23
C VAL A 27 7.42 -10.90 -2.43
N CYS A 28 6.97 -11.79 -3.31
CA CYS A 28 5.55 -12.06 -3.50
C CYS A 28 4.89 -12.48 -2.18
N ARG A 29 5.49 -13.42 -1.43
CA ARG A 29 4.98 -13.85 -0.13
C ARG A 29 4.85 -12.68 0.85
N LEU A 30 5.90 -11.86 1.00
CA LEU A 30 5.88 -10.67 1.86
C LEU A 30 4.74 -9.69 1.50
N LEU A 31 4.50 -9.47 0.21
CA LEU A 31 3.43 -8.58 -0.25
C LEU A 31 2.05 -9.18 0.00
N THR A 32 1.90 -10.49 -0.22
CA THR A 32 0.69 -11.24 0.11
C THR A 32 0.39 -11.17 1.59
N ASP A 33 1.36 -11.46 2.46
CA ASP A 33 1.17 -11.42 3.92
C ASP A 33 0.73 -10.00 4.38
N ARG A 34 1.33 -8.95 3.81
CA ARG A 34 0.91 -7.57 4.09
C ARG A 34 -0.50 -7.25 3.61
N ALA A 35 -0.93 -7.84 2.50
CA ALA A 35 -2.28 -7.68 2.00
C ALA A 35 -3.30 -8.42 2.88
N GLU A 36 -3.02 -9.68 3.20
CA GLU A 36 -3.89 -10.53 4.00
C GLU A 36 -4.04 -10.03 5.44
N TYR A 37 -2.92 -9.68 6.10
CA TYR A 37 -2.94 -9.34 7.53
C TYR A 37 -2.94 -7.83 7.81
N GLY A 38 -2.47 -7.00 6.88
CA GLY A 38 -2.34 -5.55 7.08
C GLY A 38 -3.37 -4.70 6.34
N GLY A 39 -4.22 -5.30 5.51
CA GLY A 39 -5.18 -4.59 4.66
C GLY A 39 -4.53 -3.71 3.60
N TRP A 40 -3.29 -4.03 3.23
CA TRP A 40 -2.52 -3.29 2.23
C TRP A 40 -2.74 -3.84 0.82
N GLU A 41 -3.00 -2.96 -0.13
CA GLU A 41 -3.06 -3.30 -1.54
C GLU A 41 -1.78 -2.85 -2.25
N LEU A 42 -1.34 -3.62 -3.25
CA LEU A 42 -0.20 -3.24 -4.08
C LEU A 42 -0.56 -2.07 -4.99
N ASP A 43 0.05 -0.89 -4.77
CA ASP A 43 -0.14 0.29 -5.61
C ASP A 43 0.86 0.33 -6.76
N ARG A 44 2.14 0.14 -6.45
CA ARG A 44 3.21 0.27 -7.46
C ARG A 44 4.45 -0.53 -7.08
N VAL A 45 5.07 -1.15 -8.08
CA VAL A 45 6.42 -1.73 -7.99
C VAL A 45 7.30 -1.12 -9.06
N ARG A 46 8.53 -0.73 -8.70
CA ARG A 46 9.56 -0.33 -9.66
C ARG A 46 10.84 -1.11 -9.40
N LEU A 47 11.38 -1.73 -10.43
CA LEU A 47 12.74 -2.26 -10.42
C LEU A 47 13.71 -1.14 -10.79
N LEU A 48 14.72 -0.90 -9.96
CA LEU A 48 15.79 0.05 -10.22
C LEU A 48 16.94 -0.60 -11.00
N PRO A 49 17.80 0.20 -11.66
CA PRO A 49 18.98 -0.30 -12.36
C PRO A 49 19.97 -1.06 -11.47
N ASP A 50 20.06 -0.72 -10.18
CA ASP A 50 20.89 -1.43 -9.19
C ASP A 50 20.29 -2.79 -8.74
N GLY A 51 19.13 -3.15 -9.28
CA GLY A 51 18.38 -4.37 -8.97
C GLY A 51 17.50 -4.28 -7.73
N ARG A 52 17.50 -3.16 -7.00
CA ARG A 52 16.58 -2.95 -5.88
C ARG A 52 15.16 -2.76 -6.39
N ARG A 53 14.18 -3.09 -5.57
CA ARG A 53 12.76 -2.88 -5.88
C ARG A 53 12.21 -1.82 -4.95
N ARG A 54 11.58 -0.78 -5.51
CA ARG A 54 10.77 0.18 -4.75
C ARG A 54 9.32 -0.25 -4.80
N VAL A 55 8.72 -0.48 -3.65
CA VAL A 55 7.31 -0.87 -3.53
C VAL A 55 6.54 0.24 -2.84
N THR A 56 5.38 0.57 -3.40
CA THR A 56 4.34 1.37 -2.76
C THR A 56 3.14 0.47 -2.52
N LEU A 57 2.66 0.46 -1.28
CA LEU A 57 1.39 -0.12 -0.88
C LEU A 57 0.41 1.00 -0.54
N ARG A 58 -0.89 0.72 -0.69
CA ARG A 58 -1.96 1.63 -0.28
C ARG A 58 -3.00 0.89 0.55
N ARG A 59 -3.57 1.53 1.56
CA ARG A 59 -4.73 1.01 2.31
C ARG A 59 -5.77 2.10 2.49
N ARG A 60 -7.06 1.74 2.51
CA ARG A 60 -8.14 2.70 2.69
C ARG A 60 -8.26 3.09 4.17
N VAL A 61 -8.27 4.39 4.46
CA VAL A 61 -8.51 4.92 5.79
C VAL A 61 -10.01 4.91 6.06
N ILE A 62 -10.43 4.09 7.03
CA ILE A 62 -11.82 4.04 7.50
C ILE A 62 -11.94 4.99 8.68
N ARG A 63 -12.45 6.20 8.45
CA ARG A 63 -12.80 7.13 9.53
C ARG A 63 -14.14 6.72 10.14
N VAL A 64 -14.11 6.00 11.26
CA VAL A 64 -15.33 5.75 12.04
C VAL A 64 -15.66 7.04 12.81
N ARG A 65 -16.71 7.76 12.41
CA ARG A 65 -17.29 8.79 13.27
C ARG A 65 -17.93 8.10 14.46
N ARG A 66 -17.42 8.35 15.67
CA ARG A 66 -18.15 7.98 16.89
C ARG A 66 -19.30 8.94 17.06
N THR A 67 -20.51 8.41 17.06
CA THR A 67 -21.72 9.12 17.49
C THR A 67 -21.86 8.86 18.98
N LEU A 68 -21.91 9.93 19.78
CA LEU A 68 -22.34 9.89 21.18
C LEU A 68 -23.87 10.03 21.22
#